data_AF-A0A5R8LSS3-F1
#
_entry.id   AF-A0A5R8LSS3-F1
#
_cell.length_a   1.000
_cell.length_b   1.000
_cell.length_c   1.000
_cell.angle_alpha   90.00
_cell.angle_beta   90.00
_cell.angle_gamma   90.00
#
_symmetry.space_group_name_H-M   'P 1'
#
loop_
_entity.id
_entity.type
_entity.pdbx_description
1 polymer ?
#
loop_
_entity_poly.entity_id
_entity_poly.type
_entity_poly.pdbx_seq_one_letter_code
_entity_poly.pdbx_strand_id
1 'polypeptide(L)'
;MIKFFRKIRQNLLEEGKTSKYLKYAIGEIILVVIGILIALQINNWNQDRLNKDLEFQYYERLLDDVGEEKLIIEATLNYSKQVSEHAKSAVAVFENSSNANPDPVANLVDMYQASQLLDPYSASSTYQELIASGQINLIQNDSIKTALIRYYDIEWSESGVAVLENTYRKNLRGKMPDDVQAKIRSACGDTYVKTGNSYFPKLPEKCDIQLDHNYAKSVVEALLKDESLKNDLRYLIGNEEGKQNDLMYTMVQLENLNMLLEGINND
;
A
#
# COMPACT_ATOMS: atom_id res chain seq x y z
N MET A 1 46.27 32.57 -23.75
CA MET A 1 47.17 32.00 -22.70
C MET A 1 48.28 31.11 -23.26
N ILE A 2 47.98 30.12 -24.11
CA ILE A 2 48.98 29.15 -24.62
C ILE A 2 50.22 29.81 -25.27
N LYS A 3 50.07 30.90 -26.04
CA LYS A 3 51.20 31.58 -26.71
C LYS A 3 52.15 32.30 -25.74
N PHE A 4 51.65 32.78 -24.60
CA PHE A 4 52.43 33.52 -23.61
C PHE A 4 53.31 32.56 -22.78
N PHE A 5 52.71 31.49 -22.26
CA PHE A 5 53.45 30.42 -21.56
C PHE A 5 54.43 29.70 -22.49
N ARG A 6 54.10 29.54 -23.78
CA ARG A 6 55.02 28.97 -24.79
C ARG A 6 56.30 29.79 -24.95
N LYS A 7 56.20 31.12 -24.98
CA LYS A 7 57.36 32.02 -25.19
C LYS A 7 58.28 32.07 -23.96
N ILE A 8 57.71 31.99 -22.75
CA ILE A 8 58.46 31.88 -21.50
C ILE A 8 59.20 30.52 -21.42
N ARG A 9 58.55 29.42 -21.83
CA ARG A 9 59.20 28.09 -21.90
C ARG A 9 60.39 28.06 -22.84
N GLN A 10 60.27 28.67 -24.03
CA GLN A 10 61.36 28.76 -25.01
C GLN A 10 62.55 29.55 -24.45
N ASN A 11 62.31 30.74 -23.88
CA ASN A 11 63.38 31.57 -23.30
C ASN A 11 64.10 30.91 -22.11
N LEU A 12 63.38 30.15 -21.25
CA LEU A 12 63.98 29.47 -20.09
C LEU A 12 64.82 28.23 -20.47
N LEU A 13 64.54 27.61 -21.61
CA LEU A 13 65.31 26.49 -22.17
C LEU A 13 66.57 26.98 -22.92
N GLU A 14 66.50 28.13 -23.61
CA GLU A 14 67.65 28.73 -24.31
C GLU A 14 68.74 29.24 -23.35
N GLU A 15 68.40 29.64 -22.12
CA GLU A 15 69.36 30.14 -21.12
C GLU A 15 70.04 29.04 -20.26
N GLY A 16 69.82 27.75 -20.55
CA GLY A 16 70.39 26.64 -19.75
C GLY A 16 69.82 26.50 -18.33
N LYS A 17 68.72 27.18 -18.00
CA LYS A 17 68.10 27.25 -16.66
C LYS A 17 67.04 26.17 -16.44
N THR A 18 67.39 24.90 -16.69
CA THR A 18 66.50 23.73 -16.57
C THR A 18 65.78 23.63 -15.20
N SER A 19 66.46 23.98 -14.11
CA SER A 19 65.86 24.00 -12.76
C SER A 19 64.73 25.04 -12.61
N LYS A 20 64.85 26.22 -13.24
CA LYS A 20 63.78 27.24 -13.23
C LYS A 20 62.61 26.85 -14.12
N TYR A 21 62.89 26.21 -15.25
CA TYR A 21 61.87 25.64 -16.14
C TYR A 21 61.03 24.57 -15.43
N LEU A 22 61.67 23.63 -14.72
CA LEU A 22 60.98 22.59 -13.94
C LEU A 22 60.04 23.19 -12.88
N LYS A 23 60.50 24.18 -12.10
CA LYS A 23 59.66 24.87 -11.10
C LYS A 23 58.44 25.56 -11.73
N TYR A 24 58.62 26.17 -12.89
CA TYR A 24 57.54 26.87 -13.60
C TYR A 24 56.52 25.89 -14.21
N ALA A 25 57.00 24.78 -14.79
CA ALA A 25 56.14 23.73 -15.33
C ALA A 25 55.31 23.03 -14.23
N ILE A 26 55.90 22.80 -13.06
CA ILE A 26 55.18 22.29 -11.88
C ILE A 26 54.07 23.27 -11.46
N GLY A 27 54.37 24.57 -11.41
CA GLY A 27 53.36 25.59 -11.09
C GLY A 27 52.19 25.62 -12.08
N GLU A 28 52.47 25.46 -13.38
CA GLU A 28 51.42 25.39 -14.42
C GLU A 28 50.55 24.14 -14.29
N ILE A 29 51.15 22.98 -14.00
CA ILE A 29 50.41 21.74 -13.74
C ILE A 29 49.51 21.91 -12.51
N ILE A 30 50.02 22.47 -11.42
CA ILE A 30 49.25 22.72 -10.19
C ILE A 30 48.06 23.64 -10.49
N LEU A 31 48.26 24.71 -11.26
CA LEU A 31 47.19 25.66 -11.61
C LEU A 31 46.10 24.99 -12.47
N VAL A 32 46.48 24.17 -13.45
CA VAL A 32 45.54 23.38 -14.27
C VAL A 32 44.77 22.38 -13.40
N VAL A 33 45.46 21.66 -12.51
CA VAL A 33 44.83 20.72 -11.57
C VAL A 33 43.82 21.42 -10.68
N ILE A 34 44.16 22.58 -10.11
CA ILE A 34 43.22 23.40 -9.32
C ILE A 34 42.00 23.79 -10.16
N GLY A 35 42.20 24.22 -11.41
CA GLY A 35 41.11 24.56 -12.31
C GLY A 35 40.16 23.39 -12.57
N ILE A 36 40.70 22.19 -12.82
CA ILE A 36 39.91 20.96 -13.01
C ILE A 36 39.15 20.59 -11.73
N LEU A 37 39.80 20.65 -10.57
CA LEU A 37 39.18 20.35 -9.29
C LEU A 37 38.02 21.30 -8.97
N ILE A 38 38.18 22.61 -9.22
CA ILE A 38 37.10 23.59 -9.05
C ILE A 38 35.94 23.29 -10.00
N ALA A 39 36.22 22.99 -11.27
CA ALA A 39 35.18 22.64 -12.23
C ALA A 39 34.40 21.38 -11.83
N LEU A 40 35.10 20.32 -11.39
CA LEU A 40 34.49 19.11 -10.86
C LEU A 40 33.68 19.39 -9.60
N GLN A 41 34.19 20.23 -8.69
CA GLN A 41 33.48 20.59 -7.46
C GLN A 41 32.17 21.33 -7.74
N ILE A 42 32.17 22.26 -8.69
CA ILE A 42 30.95 22.99 -9.12
C ILE A 42 29.95 22.01 -9.74
N ASN A 43 30.41 21.09 -10.58
CA ASN A 43 29.54 20.08 -11.18
C ASN A 43 28.92 19.15 -10.12
N ASN A 44 29.72 18.63 -9.19
CA ASN A 44 29.25 17.76 -8.12
C ASN A 44 28.24 18.50 -7.23
N TRP A 45 28.52 19.75 -6.84
CA TRP A 45 27.59 20.55 -6.05
C TRP A 45 26.25 20.78 -6.76
N ASN A 46 26.26 21.03 -8.08
CA ASN A 46 25.02 21.15 -8.84
C ASN A 46 24.25 19.83 -8.92
N GLN A 47 24.94 18.69 -9.09
CA GLN A 47 24.31 17.37 -9.06
C GLN A 47 23.71 17.06 -7.68
N ASP A 48 24.44 17.34 -6.60
CA ASP A 48 23.94 17.15 -5.24
C ASP A 48 22.69 18.00 -4.98
N ARG A 49 22.65 19.25 -5.50
CA ARG A 49 21.46 20.10 -5.41
C ARG A 49 20.25 19.49 -6.13
N LEU A 50 20.45 18.98 -7.35
CA LEU A 50 19.38 18.34 -8.14
C LEU A 50 18.91 17.04 -7.48
N ASN A 51 19.82 16.25 -6.93
CA ASN A 51 19.48 15.01 -6.21
C ASN A 51 18.66 15.29 -4.96
N LYS A 52 18.98 16.35 -4.20
CA LYS A 52 18.19 16.77 -3.04
C LYS A 52 16.78 17.26 -3.40
N ASP A 53 16.66 18.01 -4.49
CA ASP A 53 15.36 18.45 -5.00
C ASP A 53 14.49 17.25 -5.40
N LEU A 54 15.08 16.27 -6.07
CA LEU A 54 14.41 15.04 -6.44
C LEU A 54 14.07 14.16 -5.22
N GLU A 55 14.96 14.09 -4.23
CA GLU A 55 14.70 13.41 -2.95
C GLU A 55 13.48 14.00 -2.24
N PHE A 56 13.38 15.34 -2.19
CA PHE A 56 12.24 16.03 -1.59
C PHE A 56 10.93 15.73 -2.33
N GLN A 57 10.94 15.75 -3.67
CA GLN A 57 9.78 15.37 -4.48
C GLN A 57 9.33 13.92 -4.21
N TYR A 58 10.28 13.00 -3.98
CA TYR A 58 9.93 11.64 -3.58
C TYR A 58 9.31 11.58 -2.18
N TYR A 59 9.78 12.37 -1.21
CA TYR A 59 9.15 12.41 0.11
C TYR A 59 7.71 12.92 0.07
N GLU A 60 7.42 13.96 -0.71
CA GLU A 60 6.03 14.45 -0.88
C GLU A 60 5.13 13.37 -1.46
N ARG A 61 5.59 12.69 -2.53
CA ARG A 61 4.84 11.60 -3.16
C ARG A 61 4.66 10.39 -2.23
N LEU A 62 5.66 10.07 -1.42
CA LEU A 62 5.59 8.99 -0.42
C LEU A 62 4.60 9.33 0.70
N LEU A 63 4.51 10.60 1.11
CA LEU A 63 3.51 11.05 2.07
C LEU A 63 2.09 10.91 1.50
N ASP A 64 1.88 11.27 0.24
CA ASP A 64 0.61 11.09 -0.45
C ASP A 64 0.23 9.58 -0.53
N ASP A 65 1.17 8.74 -0.96
CA ASP A 65 0.99 7.28 -1.02
C ASP A 65 0.65 6.68 0.38
N VAL A 66 1.36 7.08 1.43
CA VAL A 66 1.11 6.64 2.82
C VAL A 66 -0.25 7.12 3.33
N GLY A 67 -0.68 8.33 2.95
CA GLY A 67 -2.00 8.84 3.26
C GLY A 67 -3.11 8.04 2.58
N GLU A 68 -2.94 7.67 1.32
CA GLU A 68 -3.88 6.81 0.60
C GLU A 68 -3.89 5.38 1.17
N GLU A 69 -2.73 4.82 1.46
CA GLU A 69 -2.54 3.51 2.08
C GLU A 69 -3.36 3.39 3.38
N LYS A 70 -3.32 4.43 4.22
CA LYS A 70 -4.08 4.47 5.46
C LYS A 70 -5.57 4.32 5.20
N LEU A 71 -6.11 5.06 4.24
CA LEU A 71 -7.53 4.99 3.89
C LEU A 71 -7.91 3.62 3.33
N ILE A 72 -7.02 2.98 2.55
CA ILE A 72 -7.25 1.63 2.03
C ILE A 72 -7.31 0.61 3.17
N ILE A 73 -6.38 0.66 4.13
CA ILE A 73 -6.39 -0.25 5.28
C ILE A 73 -7.63 -0.03 6.15
N GLU A 74 -8.02 1.23 6.41
CA GLU A 74 -9.24 1.56 7.16
C GLU A 74 -10.50 1.02 6.50
N ALA A 75 -10.63 1.20 5.18
CA ALA A 75 -11.74 0.68 4.39
C ALA A 75 -11.77 -0.85 4.43
N THR A 76 -10.62 -1.50 4.26
CA THR A 76 -10.51 -2.97 4.29
C THR A 76 -10.89 -3.53 5.66
N LEU A 77 -10.44 -2.88 6.74
CA LEU A 77 -10.77 -3.26 8.10
C LEU A 77 -12.26 -3.06 8.41
N ASN A 78 -12.87 -1.98 7.93
CA ASN A 78 -14.31 -1.77 8.06
C ASN A 78 -15.12 -2.81 7.28
N TYR A 79 -14.73 -3.11 6.05
CA TYR A 79 -15.38 -4.14 5.23
C TYR A 79 -15.33 -5.51 5.92
N SER A 80 -14.14 -5.91 6.39
CA SER A 80 -13.94 -7.15 7.16
C SER A 80 -14.83 -7.23 8.41
N LYS A 81 -14.98 -6.11 9.14
CA LYS A 81 -15.89 -6.04 10.30
C LYS A 81 -17.34 -6.28 9.90
N GLN A 82 -17.83 -5.63 8.84
CA GLN A 82 -19.21 -5.82 8.37
C GLN A 82 -19.45 -7.27 7.90
N VAL A 83 -18.50 -7.87 7.17
CA VAL A 83 -18.56 -9.30 6.80
C VAL A 83 -18.59 -10.19 8.03
N SER A 84 -17.75 -9.93 9.03
CA SER A 84 -17.71 -10.68 10.30
C SER A 84 -19.03 -10.57 11.08
N GLU A 85 -19.65 -9.39 11.10
CA GLU A 85 -20.95 -9.16 11.76
C GLU A 85 -22.08 -9.95 11.09
N HIS A 86 -22.14 -9.93 9.75
CA HIS A 86 -23.09 -10.75 9.00
C HIS A 86 -22.81 -12.25 9.17
N ALA A 87 -21.54 -12.67 9.21
CA ALA A 87 -21.16 -14.07 9.44
C ALA A 87 -21.58 -14.55 10.84
N LYS A 88 -21.40 -13.71 11.86
CA LYS A 88 -21.86 -13.96 13.25
C LYS A 88 -23.38 -14.05 13.34
N SER A 89 -24.09 -13.22 12.58
CA SER A 89 -25.56 -13.27 12.49
C SER A 89 -26.03 -14.54 11.80
N ALA A 90 -25.39 -14.92 10.69
CA ALA A 90 -25.69 -16.15 9.96
C ALA A 90 -25.42 -17.42 10.79
N VAL A 91 -24.26 -17.49 11.47
CA VAL A 91 -23.92 -18.68 12.29
C VAL A 91 -24.87 -18.85 13.48
N ALA A 92 -25.39 -17.76 14.05
CA ALA A 92 -26.39 -17.82 15.12
C ALA A 92 -27.66 -18.56 14.68
N VAL A 93 -28.07 -18.45 13.40
CA VAL A 93 -29.18 -19.21 12.82
C VAL A 93 -28.85 -20.70 12.73
N PHE A 94 -27.64 -21.06 12.29
CA PHE A 94 -27.14 -22.45 12.25
C PHE A 94 -26.98 -23.09 13.64
N GLU A 95 -26.87 -22.29 14.69
CA GLU A 95 -26.70 -22.73 16.06
C GLU A 95 -28.00 -22.69 16.87
N ASN A 96 -29.10 -22.23 16.26
CA ASN A 96 -30.38 -22.00 16.93
C ASN A 96 -30.21 -21.17 18.23
N SER A 97 -29.37 -20.13 18.13
CA SER A 97 -29.05 -19.25 19.25
C SER A 97 -30.23 -18.32 19.57
N SER A 98 -30.34 -17.90 20.83
CA SER A 98 -31.41 -17.00 21.29
C SER A 98 -31.36 -15.59 20.68
N ASN A 99 -30.21 -15.21 20.13
CA ASN A 99 -30.00 -13.94 19.41
C ASN A 99 -30.16 -14.07 17.89
N ALA A 100 -30.53 -15.25 17.36
CA ALA A 100 -30.79 -15.42 15.94
C ALA A 100 -31.98 -14.55 15.50
N ASN A 101 -31.83 -13.84 14.39
CA ASN A 101 -32.91 -13.03 13.84
C ASN A 101 -34.05 -13.96 13.36
N PRO A 102 -35.31 -13.77 13.82
CA PRO A 102 -36.42 -14.62 13.41
C PRO A 102 -36.90 -14.38 11.97
N ASP A 103 -36.46 -13.30 11.32
CA ASP A 103 -36.83 -13.00 9.93
C ASP A 103 -35.95 -13.80 8.93
N PRO A 104 -36.51 -14.77 8.19
CA PRO A 104 -35.80 -15.55 7.19
C PRO A 104 -35.29 -14.70 6.03
N VAL A 105 -35.91 -13.56 5.73
CA VAL A 105 -35.41 -12.65 4.68
C VAL A 105 -34.10 -12.02 5.15
N ALA A 106 -34.06 -11.50 6.37
CA ALA A 106 -32.85 -10.99 6.99
C ALA A 106 -31.77 -12.08 7.11
N ASN A 107 -32.13 -13.33 7.45
CA ASN A 107 -31.16 -14.42 7.51
C ASN A 107 -30.48 -14.69 6.15
N LEU A 108 -31.24 -14.66 5.05
CA LEU A 108 -30.67 -14.84 3.70
C LEU A 108 -29.75 -13.69 3.32
N VAL A 109 -30.09 -12.46 3.73
CA VAL A 109 -29.23 -11.29 3.57
C VAL A 109 -27.93 -11.48 4.35
N ASP A 110 -27.98 -11.84 5.62
CA ASP A 110 -26.79 -12.06 6.45
C ASP A 110 -25.90 -13.16 5.88
N MET A 111 -26.49 -14.30 5.49
CA MET A 111 -25.77 -15.37 4.83
C MET A 111 -25.08 -14.87 3.55
N TYR A 112 -25.79 -14.14 2.69
CA TYR A 112 -25.21 -13.63 1.45
C TYR A 112 -24.13 -12.57 1.70
N GLN A 113 -24.32 -11.65 2.63
CA GLN A 113 -23.34 -10.60 2.94
C GLN A 113 -22.08 -11.15 3.61
N ALA A 114 -22.21 -12.19 4.44
CA ALA A 114 -21.07 -12.94 4.96
C ALA A 114 -20.24 -13.59 3.82
N SER A 115 -20.81 -13.80 2.64
CA SER A 115 -20.07 -14.32 1.48
C SER A 115 -19.29 -13.27 0.70
N GLN A 116 -19.39 -11.99 1.07
CA GLN A 116 -18.74 -10.92 0.33
C GLN A 116 -17.23 -10.90 0.52
N LEU A 117 -16.55 -10.31 -0.45
CA LEU A 117 -15.09 -10.28 -0.54
C LEU A 117 -14.68 -8.92 -1.07
N LEU A 118 -13.60 -8.41 -0.49
CA LEU A 118 -12.90 -7.23 -0.95
C LEU A 118 -11.45 -7.63 -1.20
N ASP A 119 -10.99 -7.40 -2.43
CA ASP A 119 -9.59 -7.54 -2.81
C ASP A 119 -8.85 -6.25 -2.41
N PRO A 120 -8.01 -6.28 -1.36
CA PRO A 120 -7.25 -5.10 -0.97
C PRO A 120 -6.11 -4.84 -1.96
N TYR A 121 -5.58 -3.62 -1.94
CA TYR A 121 -4.38 -3.25 -2.68
C TYR A 121 -3.51 -2.33 -1.81
N SER A 122 -2.23 -2.18 -2.16
CA SER A 122 -1.33 -1.24 -1.50
C SER A 122 -1.00 -0.06 -2.42
N ALA A 123 -1.09 1.16 -1.91
CA ALA A 123 -0.62 2.39 -2.52
C ALA A 123 0.92 2.47 -2.44
N SER A 124 1.60 1.63 -3.22
CA SER A 124 3.06 1.49 -3.20
C SER A 124 3.76 2.07 -4.43
N SER A 125 3.07 2.91 -5.21
CA SER A 125 3.51 3.33 -6.54
C SER A 125 4.88 4.02 -6.55
N THR A 126 5.11 4.95 -5.62
CA THR A 126 6.35 5.70 -5.50
C THR A 126 7.48 4.83 -4.98
N TYR A 127 7.18 3.94 -4.02
CA TYR A 127 8.17 2.95 -3.54
C TYR A 127 8.61 2.02 -4.67
N GLN A 128 7.67 1.48 -5.45
CA GLN A 128 7.98 0.62 -6.59
C GLN A 128 8.84 1.35 -7.64
N GLU A 129 8.56 2.62 -7.92
CA GLU A 129 9.38 3.45 -8.81
C GLU A 129 10.82 3.60 -8.27
N LEU A 130 10.98 3.92 -6.99
CA LEU A 130 12.29 4.08 -6.33
C LEU A 130 13.13 2.81 -6.40
N ILE A 131 12.51 1.64 -6.23
CA ILE A 131 13.19 0.34 -6.30
C ILE A 131 13.54 0.01 -7.76
N ALA A 132 12.58 0.13 -8.69
CA ALA A 132 12.77 -0.25 -10.09
C ALA A 132 13.82 0.61 -10.81
N SER A 133 13.93 1.90 -10.44
CA SER A 133 14.91 2.85 -10.99
C SER A 133 16.26 2.82 -10.26
N GLY A 134 16.37 2.16 -9.10
CA GLY A 134 17.52 2.23 -8.21
C GLY A 134 17.67 3.58 -7.47
N GLN A 135 16.68 4.47 -7.58
CA GLN A 135 16.66 5.79 -6.95
C GLN A 135 16.37 5.75 -5.45
N ILE A 136 16.07 4.58 -4.88
CA ILE A 136 16.04 4.39 -3.41
C ILE A 136 17.35 4.84 -2.73
N ASN A 137 18.47 4.85 -3.45
CA ASN A 137 19.76 5.36 -2.96
C ASN A 137 19.84 6.89 -2.84
N LEU A 138 18.89 7.62 -3.45
CA LEU A 138 18.77 9.08 -3.30
C LEU A 138 18.31 9.46 -1.89
N ILE A 139 17.49 8.62 -1.26
CA ILE A 139 17.00 8.79 0.10
C ILE A 139 18.21 8.74 1.06
N GLN A 140 18.66 9.89 1.56
CA GLN A 140 19.86 9.97 2.41
C GLN A 140 19.59 9.52 3.84
N ASN A 141 18.35 9.70 4.33
CA ASN A 141 17.99 9.28 5.67
C ASN A 141 17.83 7.75 5.73
N ASP A 142 18.84 7.07 6.27
CA ASP A 142 18.86 5.61 6.37
C ASP A 142 17.73 5.03 7.23
N SER A 143 17.21 5.80 8.20
CA SER A 143 16.10 5.37 9.04
C SER A 143 14.80 5.30 8.23
N ILE A 144 14.51 6.33 7.43
CA ILE A 144 13.36 6.35 6.51
C ILE A 144 13.52 5.30 5.43
N LYS A 145 14.70 5.22 4.79
CA LYS A 145 15.00 4.20 3.77
C LYS A 145 14.71 2.80 4.29
N THR A 146 15.19 2.49 5.50
CA THR A 146 14.97 1.18 6.13
C THR A 146 13.50 0.95 6.48
N ALA A 147 12.80 1.98 6.97
CA ALA A 147 11.37 1.88 7.29
C ALA A 147 10.52 1.62 6.04
N LEU A 148 10.78 2.35 4.94
CA LEU A 148 10.13 2.13 3.64
C LEU A 148 10.31 0.71 3.15
N ILE A 149 11.57 0.24 3.12
CA ILE A 149 11.87 -1.13 2.68
C ILE A 149 11.12 -2.13 3.54
N ARG A 150 11.21 -2.03 4.87
CA ARG A 150 10.54 -2.99 5.77
C ARG A 150 9.02 -2.99 5.63
N TYR A 151 8.41 -1.82 5.46
CA TYR A 151 6.96 -1.70 5.30
C TYR A 151 6.49 -2.37 4.01
N TYR A 152 7.13 -2.07 2.88
CA TYR A 152 6.69 -2.53 1.56
C TYR A 152 7.27 -3.89 1.12
N ASP A 153 8.30 -4.42 1.78
CA ASP A 153 8.81 -5.78 1.53
C ASP A 153 7.81 -6.86 1.96
N ILE A 154 6.95 -6.53 2.93
CA ILE A 154 5.79 -7.34 3.31
C ILE A 154 4.56 -6.74 2.63
N GLU A 155 4.22 -7.26 1.46
CA GLU A 155 3.01 -6.86 0.74
C GLU A 155 1.76 -7.36 1.49
N TRP A 156 1.27 -6.55 2.42
CA TRP A 156 0.19 -6.94 3.34
C TRP A 156 -1.11 -7.30 2.62
N SER A 157 -1.37 -6.69 1.44
CA SER A 157 -2.52 -7.01 0.59
C SER A 157 -2.46 -8.42 0.01
N GLU A 158 -1.26 -8.98 -0.12
CA GLU A 158 -0.99 -10.34 -0.60
C GLU A 158 -0.63 -11.30 0.54
N SER A 159 -0.76 -10.86 1.79
CA SER A 159 -0.53 -11.71 2.96
C SER A 159 -1.45 -12.93 2.91
N GLY A 160 -0.97 -14.06 3.45
CA GLY A 160 -1.72 -15.32 3.42
C GLY A 160 -3.16 -15.15 3.91
N VAL A 161 -3.37 -14.35 4.95
CA VAL A 161 -4.68 -14.03 5.55
C VAL A 161 -5.54 -13.12 4.65
N ALA A 162 -4.94 -12.24 3.86
CA ALA A 162 -5.66 -11.38 2.93
C ALA A 162 -6.20 -12.13 1.69
N VAL A 163 -5.48 -13.16 1.24
CA VAL A 163 -5.79 -13.93 0.02
C VAL A 163 -6.35 -15.35 0.28
N LEU A 164 -6.75 -15.66 1.52
CA LEU A 164 -7.34 -16.96 1.86
C LEU A 164 -8.59 -17.24 1.01
N GLU A 165 -8.69 -18.48 0.51
CA GLU A 165 -9.89 -18.93 -0.20
C GLU A 165 -11.11 -18.87 0.74
N ASN A 166 -12.13 -18.12 0.33
CA ASN A 166 -13.41 -18.08 1.02
C ASN A 166 -14.29 -19.25 0.55
N THR A 167 -14.09 -20.42 1.17
CA THR A 167 -14.88 -21.63 0.90
C THR A 167 -16.37 -21.43 1.17
N TYR A 168 -16.72 -20.63 2.18
CA TYR A 168 -18.09 -20.26 2.49
C TYR A 168 -18.77 -19.61 1.28
N ARG A 169 -18.13 -18.64 0.63
CA ARG A 169 -18.68 -17.97 -0.55
C ARG A 169 -18.96 -18.95 -1.67
N LYS A 170 -18.01 -19.84 -1.98
CA LYS A 170 -18.17 -20.86 -3.01
C LYS A 170 -19.36 -21.77 -2.70
N ASN A 171 -19.43 -22.28 -1.47
CA ASN A 171 -20.45 -23.25 -1.06
C ASN A 171 -21.83 -22.61 -0.93
N LEU A 172 -21.94 -21.41 -0.37
CA LEU A 172 -23.20 -20.70 -0.24
C LEU A 172 -23.76 -20.33 -1.61
N ARG A 173 -22.93 -19.71 -2.47
CA ARG A 173 -23.39 -19.23 -3.79
C ARG A 173 -23.70 -20.36 -4.77
N GLY A 174 -23.18 -21.56 -4.53
CA GLY A 174 -23.59 -22.77 -5.24
C GLY A 174 -24.92 -23.37 -4.79
N LYS A 175 -25.44 -22.98 -3.61
CA LYS A 175 -26.62 -23.60 -2.97
C LYS A 175 -27.80 -22.65 -2.78
N MET A 176 -27.54 -21.36 -2.58
CA MET A 176 -28.58 -20.35 -2.54
C MET A 176 -29.21 -20.20 -3.94
N PRO A 177 -30.55 -20.21 -4.07
CA PRO A 177 -31.21 -19.98 -5.35
C PRO A 177 -30.76 -18.68 -6.03
N ASP A 178 -30.56 -18.72 -7.34
CA ASP A 178 -30.04 -17.57 -8.10
C ASP A 178 -30.96 -16.35 -8.04
N ASP A 179 -32.28 -16.53 -7.99
CA ASP A 179 -33.26 -15.45 -7.88
C ASP A 179 -33.18 -14.72 -6.53
N VAL A 180 -32.92 -15.45 -5.45
CA VAL A 180 -32.62 -14.89 -4.12
C VAL A 180 -31.30 -14.10 -4.18
N GLN A 181 -30.24 -14.70 -4.73
CA GLN A 181 -28.95 -14.02 -4.89
C GLN A 181 -29.07 -12.75 -5.73
N ALA A 182 -29.81 -12.79 -6.83
CA ALA A 182 -30.02 -11.66 -7.73
C ALA A 182 -30.76 -10.51 -7.04
N LYS A 183 -31.81 -10.82 -6.26
CA LYS A 183 -32.52 -9.83 -5.45
C LYS A 183 -31.59 -9.14 -4.45
N ILE A 184 -30.84 -9.93 -3.65
CA ILE A 184 -29.89 -9.37 -2.68
C ILE A 184 -28.82 -8.55 -3.39
N ARG A 185 -28.20 -9.07 -4.45
CA ARG A 185 -27.16 -8.37 -5.21
C ARG A 185 -27.65 -7.03 -5.79
N SER A 186 -28.89 -6.99 -6.27
CA SER A 186 -29.46 -5.77 -6.87
C SER A 186 -29.76 -4.67 -5.86
N ALA A 187 -30.13 -5.05 -4.63
CA ALA A 187 -30.53 -4.10 -3.58
C ALA A 187 -29.39 -3.79 -2.60
N CYS A 188 -28.43 -4.71 -2.48
CA CYS A 188 -27.49 -4.76 -1.37
C CYS A 188 -26.05 -5.05 -1.81
N GLY A 189 -25.72 -4.76 -3.07
CA GLY A 189 -24.33 -4.77 -3.52
C GLY A 189 -23.50 -3.71 -2.81
N ASP A 190 -22.18 -3.83 -2.95
CA ASP A 190 -21.22 -2.91 -2.37
C ASP A 190 -21.52 -1.47 -2.79
N THR A 191 -21.41 -0.56 -1.82
CA THR A 191 -21.52 0.88 -2.01
C THR A 191 -20.15 1.52 -1.87
N TYR A 192 -19.95 2.69 -2.48
CA TYR A 192 -18.65 3.35 -2.47
C TYR A 192 -18.71 4.66 -1.71
N VAL A 193 -17.80 4.83 -0.75
CA VAL A 193 -17.57 6.09 -0.05
C VAL A 193 -16.42 6.80 -0.72
N LYS A 194 -16.66 8.04 -1.16
CA LYS A 194 -15.61 8.89 -1.71
C LYS A 194 -14.84 9.55 -0.56
N THR A 195 -13.54 9.31 -0.48
CA THR A 195 -12.64 9.99 0.45
C THR A 195 -11.47 10.58 -0.33
N GLY A 196 -11.38 11.90 -0.39
CA GLY A 196 -10.46 12.59 -1.29
C GLY A 196 -10.77 12.27 -2.75
N ASN A 197 -9.78 11.72 -3.46
CA ASN A 197 -9.90 11.30 -4.87
C ASN A 197 -10.18 9.79 -5.04
N SER A 198 -10.18 9.03 -3.94
CA SER A 198 -10.33 7.58 -3.96
C SER A 198 -11.75 7.16 -3.55
N TYR A 199 -12.15 5.96 -3.99
CA TYR A 199 -13.47 5.37 -3.72
C TYR A 199 -13.30 4.04 -3.01
N PHE A 200 -13.85 3.96 -1.81
CA PHE A 200 -13.67 2.81 -0.93
C PHE A 200 -14.97 2.02 -0.82
N PRO A 201 -14.95 0.71 -1.11
CA PRO A 201 -16.13 -0.12 -1.00
C PRO A 201 -16.51 -0.33 0.47
N LYS A 202 -17.81 -0.37 0.75
CA LYS A 202 -18.40 -0.80 2.01
C LYS A 202 -19.69 -1.56 1.74
N LEU A 203 -20.06 -2.45 2.65
CA LEU A 203 -21.39 -3.05 2.60
C LEU A 203 -22.46 -1.98 2.93
N PRO A 204 -23.67 -2.11 2.38
CA PRO A 204 -24.75 -1.18 2.69
C PRO A 204 -25.24 -1.39 4.13
N GLU A 205 -25.41 -0.30 4.90
CA GLU A 205 -25.90 -0.34 6.28
C GLU A 205 -27.32 -0.93 6.41
N LYS A 206 -28.11 -0.83 5.34
CA LYS A 206 -29.45 -1.40 5.25
C LYS A 206 -29.60 -2.15 3.95
N CYS A 207 -30.19 -3.33 4.04
CA CYS A 207 -30.47 -4.20 2.92
C CYS A 207 -31.92 -4.67 3.02
N ASP A 208 -32.82 -3.93 2.39
CA ASP A 208 -34.25 -4.26 2.36
C ASP A 208 -34.59 -4.90 1.01
N ILE A 209 -34.93 -6.19 1.02
CA ILE A 209 -35.37 -6.91 -0.17
C ILE A 209 -36.82 -7.34 -0.05
N GLN A 210 -37.55 -7.31 -1.17
CA GLN A 210 -38.88 -7.90 -1.25
C GLN A 210 -38.78 -9.36 -1.68
N LEU A 211 -39.01 -10.26 -0.71
CA LEU A 211 -39.04 -11.70 -0.90
C LEU A 211 -40.22 -12.30 -0.13
N ASP A 212 -40.90 -13.29 -0.71
CA ASP A 212 -41.97 -13.99 -0.01
C ASP A 212 -41.41 -14.69 1.23
N HIS A 213 -42.04 -14.49 2.38
CA HIS A 213 -41.51 -14.94 3.67
C HIS A 213 -41.51 -16.47 3.79
N ASN A 214 -42.51 -17.16 3.23
CA ASN A 214 -42.56 -18.63 3.25
C ASN A 214 -41.50 -19.23 2.32
N TYR A 215 -41.30 -18.61 1.15
CA TYR A 215 -40.23 -18.98 0.26
C TYR A 215 -38.86 -18.76 0.90
N ALA A 216 -38.60 -17.58 1.47
CA ALA A 216 -37.37 -17.28 2.20
C ALA A 216 -37.09 -18.32 3.30
N LYS A 217 -38.10 -18.63 4.11
CA LYS A 217 -38.01 -19.66 5.16
C LYS A 217 -37.62 -21.02 4.59
N SER A 218 -38.24 -21.44 3.49
CA SER A 218 -37.92 -22.73 2.85
C SER A 218 -36.47 -22.80 2.36
N VAL A 219 -35.93 -21.68 1.87
CA VAL A 219 -34.53 -21.57 1.43
C VAL A 219 -33.59 -21.63 2.63
N VAL A 220 -33.88 -20.89 3.71
CA VAL A 220 -33.09 -20.95 4.95
C VAL A 220 -33.07 -22.38 5.49
N GLU A 221 -34.22 -23.04 5.62
CA GLU A 221 -34.30 -24.43 6.09
C GLU A 221 -33.54 -25.43 5.21
N ALA A 222 -33.44 -25.17 3.89
CA ALA A 222 -32.63 -25.97 2.99
C ALA A 222 -31.13 -25.75 3.21
N LEU A 223 -30.69 -24.49 3.38
CA LEU A 223 -29.28 -24.14 3.65
C LEU A 223 -28.82 -24.67 5.02
N LEU A 224 -29.69 -24.61 6.03
CA LEU A 224 -29.38 -25.08 7.39
C LEU A 224 -29.09 -26.58 7.49
N LYS A 225 -29.54 -27.39 6.52
CA LYS A 225 -29.26 -28.83 6.47
C LYS A 225 -27.83 -29.16 6.03
N ASP A 226 -27.09 -28.17 5.53
CA ASP A 226 -25.73 -28.35 5.07
C ASP A 226 -24.71 -27.94 6.15
N GLU A 227 -24.19 -28.95 6.85
CA GLU A 227 -23.15 -28.77 7.87
C GLU A 227 -21.86 -28.14 7.33
N SER A 228 -21.57 -28.23 6.03
CA SER A 228 -20.39 -27.56 5.45
C SER A 228 -20.49 -26.05 5.56
N LEU A 229 -21.68 -25.47 5.35
CA LEU A 229 -21.89 -24.02 5.45
C LEU A 229 -21.65 -23.50 6.86
N LYS A 230 -22.06 -24.26 7.88
CA LYS A 230 -21.80 -23.91 9.29
C LYS A 230 -20.31 -23.94 9.61
N ASN A 231 -19.61 -24.98 9.17
CA ASN A 231 -18.17 -25.10 9.39
C ASN A 231 -17.39 -24.01 8.65
N ASP A 232 -17.76 -23.74 7.40
CA ASP A 232 -17.18 -22.66 6.60
C ASP A 232 -17.42 -21.28 7.24
N LEU A 233 -18.61 -21.02 7.80
CA LEU A 233 -18.89 -19.77 8.53
C LEU A 233 -18.01 -19.60 9.76
N ARG A 234 -17.85 -20.66 10.57
CA ARG A 234 -16.96 -20.61 11.75
C ARG A 234 -15.51 -20.36 11.35
N TYR A 235 -15.08 -20.99 10.26
CA TYR A 235 -13.75 -20.77 9.70
C TYR A 235 -13.58 -19.34 9.20
N LEU A 236 -14.55 -18.82 8.44
CA LEU A 236 -14.58 -17.44 7.96
C LEU A 236 -14.49 -16.44 9.12
N ILE A 237 -15.28 -16.61 10.18
CA ILE A 237 -15.25 -15.70 11.35
C ILE A 237 -13.85 -15.63 11.95
N GLY A 238 -13.20 -16.77 12.17
CA GLY A 238 -11.83 -16.81 12.69
C GLY A 238 -10.82 -16.14 11.76
N ASN A 239 -10.96 -16.33 10.44
CA ASN A 239 -10.08 -15.69 9.47
C ASN A 239 -10.28 -14.18 9.39
N GLU A 240 -11.52 -13.69 9.40
CA GLU A 240 -11.81 -12.25 9.40
C GLU A 240 -11.26 -11.59 10.68
N GLU A 241 -11.34 -12.26 11.84
CA GLU A 241 -10.72 -11.76 13.07
C GLU A 241 -9.19 -11.74 12.97
N GLY A 242 -8.57 -12.76 12.38
CA GLY A 242 -7.14 -12.77 12.07
C GLY A 242 -6.75 -11.61 11.14
N LYS A 243 -7.51 -11.43 10.05
CA LYS A 243 -7.31 -10.35 9.08
C LYS A 243 -7.37 -8.98 9.74
N GLN A 244 -8.36 -8.76 10.62
CA GLN A 244 -8.49 -7.50 11.34
C GLN A 244 -7.28 -7.23 12.25
N ASN A 245 -6.76 -8.25 12.94
CA ASN A 245 -5.59 -8.10 13.80
C ASN A 245 -4.33 -7.78 12.98
N ASP A 246 -4.12 -8.45 11.87
CA ASP A 246 -2.98 -8.20 10.98
C ASP A 246 -3.04 -6.78 10.40
N LEU A 247 -4.22 -6.36 9.91
CA LEU A 247 -4.43 -4.99 9.42
C LEU A 247 -4.20 -3.92 10.50
N MET A 248 -4.57 -4.19 11.75
CA MET A 248 -4.28 -3.29 12.87
C MET A 248 -2.77 -3.16 13.12
N TYR A 249 -2.00 -4.26 12.99
CA TYR A 249 -0.54 -4.19 13.10
C TYR A 249 0.08 -3.44 11.92
N THR A 250 -0.37 -3.70 10.69
CA THR A 250 0.06 -2.97 9.49
C THR A 250 -0.20 -1.48 9.64
N MET A 251 -1.38 -1.09 10.18
CA MET A 251 -1.70 0.31 10.45
C MET A 251 -0.68 0.96 11.40
N VAL A 252 -0.28 0.27 12.48
CA VAL A 252 0.75 0.78 13.40
C VAL A 252 2.10 0.96 12.69
N GLN A 253 2.49 0.03 11.81
CA GLN A 253 3.72 0.18 11.02
C GLN A 253 3.64 1.38 10.06
N LEU A 254 2.49 1.56 9.41
CA LEU A 254 2.24 2.68 8.50
C LEU A 254 2.27 4.02 9.24
N GLU A 255 1.65 4.12 10.42
CA GLU A 255 1.68 5.34 11.25
C GLU A 255 3.11 5.69 11.69
N ASN A 256 3.92 4.70 12.05
CA ASN A 256 5.33 4.91 12.34
C ASN A 256 6.12 5.43 11.13
N LEU A 257 5.86 4.89 9.94
CA LEU A 257 6.45 5.37 8.70
C LEU A 257 6.02 6.81 8.39
N ASN A 258 4.72 7.11 8.55
CA ASN A 258 4.18 8.45 8.34
C ASN A 258 4.84 9.48 9.26
N MET A 259 4.99 9.18 10.56
CA MET A 259 5.68 10.07 11.50
C MET A 259 7.13 10.36 11.11
N LEU A 260 7.84 9.37 10.57
CA LEU A 260 9.21 9.56 10.09
C LEU A 260 9.26 10.47 8.86
N LEU A 261 8.32 10.32 7.93
CA LEU A 261 8.23 11.13 6.71
C LEU A 261 7.81 12.57 7.03
N GLU A 262 6.83 12.78 7.91
CA GLU A 262 6.38 14.12 8.35
C GLU A 262 7.49 14.88 9.09
N GLY A 263 8.40 14.17 9.76
CA GLY A 263 9.57 14.76 10.41
C GLY A 263 10.49 15.53 9.45
N ILE A 264 10.51 15.18 8.16
CA ILE A 264 11.37 15.82 7.16
C ILE A 264 10.84 17.20 6.75
N ASN A 265 9.52 17.37 6.67
CA ASN A 265 8.91 18.64 6.25
C ASN A 265 9.01 19.74 7.32
N ASN A 266 9.47 19.40 8.53
CA ASN A 266 9.59 20.32 9.66
C ASN A 266 11.02 20.80 9.94
N ASP A 267 12.03 20.29 9.21
CA ASP A 267 13.46 20.63 9.32
C ASP A 267 13.98 21.35 8.07
#